data_AF-A0AAJ5YP67-F1
#
_entry.id   AF-A0AAJ5YP67-F1
#
_cell.length_a   1.000
_cell.length_b   1.000
_cell.length_c   1.000
_cell.angle_alpha   90.00
_cell.angle_beta   90.00
_cell.angle_gamma   90.00
#
_symmetry.space_group_name_H-M   'P 1'
#
loop_
_entity.id
_entity.type
_entity.pdbx_description
1 polymer ?
#
loop_
_entity_poly.entity_id
_entity_poly.type
_entity_poly.pdbx_seq_one_letter_code
_entity_poly.pdbx_strand_id
1 'polypeptide(L)'
;MNGRVGANGWSLFAVFLLSLLALVSADAYPYSTTYVPKPSSLPEKSEQQQTGVNNCGTGSNQTSECQNLYINSATDFCLWGGPGPAAEGVGSVEQEVVSYCTKSGRGTRLIPSGTLKSVHFVKTPNYVQVSGLGNFANLYYSSSGGGGELDPHGPDELGNPRGGLVFSNSFGKGLMQVHEWTSFMDDSSYCLRACPDSDMAYEYCKNIYDELGCNFNMPTDPDHAGVFESCEGDDAEIVGVYTTNGTVSTFYESQTSTGVPVPSAKPAPATSQCSTFASSMLGGSLAHPFQKATLETALSLGSSSSFSSKQKTSSSSSSWSSSSSSSSSSSSSSSSSMSSDSSASAALGNSSPTSSYDTMATSRQSTDSMASTQSSSSPLLNLDSKGHAKGPILVIPTTILVAALAAAFCL
;
A
#
# COMPACT_ATOMS: atom_id res chain seq x y z
N MET A 1 67.27 25.18 48.15
CA MET A 1 65.95 25.70 48.58
C MET A 1 65.09 25.74 47.33
N ASN A 2 64.34 24.65 47.10
CA ASN A 2 62.85 24.60 47.19
C ASN A 2 62.20 25.23 45.94
N GLY A 3 61.42 24.53 45.11
CA GLY A 3 60.88 23.19 45.20
C GLY A 3 60.07 22.83 43.93
N ARG A 4 59.79 21.54 43.78
CA ARG A 4 58.88 20.89 42.82
C ARG A 4 57.45 21.44 42.92
N VAL A 5 56.75 21.54 41.78
CA VAL A 5 55.41 20.98 41.45
C VAL A 5 55.33 21.06 39.92
N GLY A 6 54.94 20.09 39.09
CA GLY A 6 54.23 18.83 39.23
C GLY A 6 53.46 18.70 37.92
N ALA A 7 53.81 17.68 37.12
CA ALA A 7 52.98 17.24 36.00
C ALA A 7 51.58 16.86 36.51
N ASN A 8 50.61 16.79 35.59
CA ASN A 8 49.24 16.22 35.71
C ASN A 8 48.14 17.28 35.59
N GLY A 9 47.68 17.54 34.36
CA GLY A 9 46.48 18.35 34.10
C GLY A 9 45.79 18.08 32.76
N TRP A 10 46.29 17.13 31.95
CA TRP A 10 45.76 16.84 30.61
C TRP A 10 44.85 15.59 30.60
N SER A 11 44.05 15.39 31.66
CA SER A 11 43.19 14.21 31.76
C SER A 11 41.82 14.49 32.35
N LEU A 12 41.29 15.72 32.18
CA LEU A 12 39.91 16.05 32.57
C LEU A 12 39.09 16.77 31.48
N PHE A 13 39.68 17.14 30.34
CA PHE A 13 38.94 17.77 29.24
C PHE A 13 38.53 16.80 28.11
N ALA A 14 38.98 15.55 28.14
CA ALA A 14 38.65 14.55 27.11
C ALA A 14 37.42 13.69 27.45
N VAL A 15 36.80 13.86 28.63
CA VAL A 15 35.67 13.02 29.08
C VAL A 15 34.32 13.75 29.01
N PHE A 16 34.29 15.06 28.77
CA PHE A 16 33.03 15.83 28.69
C PHE A 16 32.62 16.26 27.28
N LEU A 17 33.36 15.86 26.25
CA LEU A 17 33.05 16.16 24.84
C LEU A 17 32.88 14.90 23.99
N LEU A 18 32.50 13.78 24.62
CA LEU A 18 32.19 12.51 23.97
C LEU A 18 30.84 11.94 24.45
N SER A 19 29.87 12.82 24.70
CA SER A 19 28.51 12.44 25.15
C SER A 19 27.40 13.21 24.43
N LEU A 20 27.69 13.79 23.26
CA LEU A 20 26.70 14.48 22.41
C LEU A 20 26.73 14.00 20.96
N LEU A 21 27.02 12.71 20.75
CA LEU A 21 26.68 12.03 19.50
C LEU A 21 25.47 11.12 19.71
N ALA A 22 24.48 11.34 18.84
CA ALA A 22 23.37 10.46 18.50
C ALA A 22 22.25 10.27 19.54
N LEU A 23 21.41 11.30 19.65
CA LEU A 23 19.96 11.09 19.64
C LEU A 23 19.45 11.61 18.29
N VAL A 24 19.74 10.87 17.21
CA VAL A 24 18.78 10.81 16.12
C VAL A 24 17.74 9.82 16.64
N SER A 25 16.66 10.33 17.20
CA SER A 25 15.45 9.53 17.35
C SER A 25 15.10 9.09 15.93
N ALA A 26 15.30 7.81 15.64
CA ALA A 26 14.51 7.17 14.60
C ALA A 26 13.07 7.41 15.02
N ASP A 27 12.34 8.22 14.25
CA ASP A 27 10.89 8.29 14.36
C ASP A 27 10.36 6.92 13.91
N ALA A 28 10.45 5.94 14.81
CA ALA A 28 9.62 4.76 14.73
C ALA A 28 8.22 5.29 14.94
N TYR A 29 7.49 5.57 13.85
CA TYR A 29 6.05 5.85 13.88
C TYR A 29 5.40 4.71 14.64
N PRO A 30 5.03 4.88 15.92
CA PRO A 30 4.54 3.77 16.69
C PRO A 30 3.10 3.52 16.24
N TYR A 31 2.89 2.47 15.45
CA TYR A 31 1.53 2.03 15.13
C TYR A 31 0.79 1.76 16.44
N SER A 32 -0.39 2.35 16.58
CA SER A 32 -1.18 2.27 17.82
C SER A 32 -1.61 0.83 18.14
N THR A 33 -1.75 -0.02 17.12
CA THR A 33 -2.08 -1.44 17.24
C THR A 33 -1.67 -2.22 15.99
N THR A 34 -1.03 -3.38 16.19
CA THR A 34 -0.79 -4.37 15.13
C THR A 34 -1.80 -5.51 15.24
N TYR A 35 -2.45 -5.79 14.11
CA TYR A 35 -3.47 -6.80 13.95
C TYR A 35 -2.93 -8.07 13.31
N VAL A 36 -3.46 -9.20 13.74
CA VAL A 36 -3.18 -10.51 13.15
C VAL A 36 -4.45 -10.99 12.46
N PRO A 37 -4.46 -11.19 11.13
CA PRO A 37 -5.66 -11.54 10.41
C PRO A 37 -6.03 -12.99 10.70
N LYS A 38 -7.24 -13.21 11.22
CA LYS A 38 -7.91 -14.51 11.31
C LYS A 38 -9.39 -14.32 11.00
N PRO A 39 -10.13 -15.38 10.60
CA PRO A 39 -11.51 -15.26 10.10
C PRO A 39 -12.45 -14.41 10.97
N SER A 40 -12.25 -14.31 12.28
CA SER A 40 -13.11 -13.51 13.16
C SER A 40 -12.38 -12.98 14.41
N SER A 41 -11.06 -12.76 14.35
CA SER A 41 -10.31 -12.19 15.49
C SER A 41 -10.04 -10.69 15.36
N LEU A 42 -10.23 -10.14 14.17
CA LEU A 42 -10.14 -8.71 13.96
C LEU A 42 -11.36 -8.02 14.57
N PRO A 43 -11.22 -6.78 15.07
CA PRO A 43 -12.37 -6.02 15.50
C PRO A 43 -13.32 -5.79 14.32
N GLU A 44 -14.57 -5.44 14.60
CA GLU A 44 -15.48 -5.05 13.53
C GLU A 44 -15.00 -3.78 12.82
N LYS A 45 -14.45 -2.83 13.59
CA LYS A 45 -13.85 -1.58 13.11
C LYS A 45 -12.50 -1.39 13.80
N SER A 46 -11.46 -1.03 13.06
CA SER A 46 -10.17 -0.62 13.63
C SER A 46 -10.11 0.88 13.89
N GLU A 47 -10.97 1.67 13.23
CA GLU A 47 -10.91 3.12 13.29
C GLU A 47 -12.28 3.80 13.43
N GLN A 48 -12.28 5.03 13.93
CA GLN A 48 -13.46 5.87 14.03
C GLN A 48 -13.99 6.25 12.64
N GLN A 49 -15.32 6.36 12.51
CA GLN A 49 -16.00 6.75 11.26
C GLN A 49 -15.76 5.81 10.07
N GLN A 50 -15.16 4.65 10.31
CA GLN A 50 -15.00 3.59 9.32
C GLN A 50 -16.38 3.06 8.86
N THR A 51 -16.60 3.01 7.55
CA THR A 51 -17.87 2.57 6.94
C THR A 51 -17.94 1.05 6.78
N GLY A 52 -16.87 0.41 6.31
CA GLY A 52 -16.75 -1.05 6.16
C GLY A 52 -16.25 -1.77 7.41
N VAL A 53 -15.88 -3.04 7.33
CA VAL A 53 -15.55 -3.89 8.49
C VAL A 53 -14.19 -4.58 8.35
N ASN A 54 -13.53 -4.86 9.49
CA ASN A 54 -12.29 -5.66 9.52
C ASN A 54 -12.52 -7.13 9.94
N ASN A 55 -13.66 -7.49 10.53
CA ASN A 55 -13.98 -8.87 10.92
C ASN A 55 -14.60 -9.69 9.77
N CYS A 56 -13.97 -9.68 8.59
CA CYS A 56 -14.59 -10.05 7.32
C CYS A 56 -15.03 -11.52 7.15
N GLY A 57 -14.66 -12.45 8.04
CA GLY A 57 -14.91 -13.87 7.79
C GLY A 57 -14.02 -14.44 6.69
N THR A 58 -14.49 -15.52 6.07
CA THR A 58 -13.83 -16.17 4.91
C THR A 58 -14.68 -16.17 3.64
N GLY A 59 -16.00 -15.95 3.78
CA GLY A 59 -16.94 -16.04 2.66
C GLY A 59 -16.86 -14.83 1.74
N SER A 60 -16.48 -15.05 0.49
CA SER A 60 -16.46 -13.97 -0.52
C SER A 60 -17.85 -13.74 -1.11
N ASN A 61 -18.26 -12.48 -1.20
CA ASN A 61 -19.54 -12.08 -1.76
C ASN A 61 -19.44 -10.65 -2.32
N GLN A 62 -20.26 -10.33 -3.33
CA GLN A 62 -20.19 -9.04 -4.03
C GLN A 62 -20.72 -7.85 -3.21
N THR A 63 -21.37 -8.13 -2.08
CA THR A 63 -21.90 -7.14 -1.13
C THR A 63 -21.02 -7.04 0.13
N SER A 64 -19.78 -7.52 0.07
CA SER A 64 -18.90 -7.52 1.23
C SER A 64 -18.41 -6.12 1.51
N GLU A 65 -18.52 -5.70 2.77
CA GLU A 65 -18.02 -4.42 3.26
C GLU A 65 -16.61 -4.54 3.84
N CYS A 66 -15.87 -5.60 3.48
CA CYS A 66 -14.54 -5.85 4.05
C CYS A 66 -13.53 -4.77 3.67
N GLN A 67 -12.88 -4.17 4.66
CA GLN A 67 -11.80 -3.19 4.51
C GLN A 67 -10.43 -3.76 4.91
N ASN A 68 -10.23 -5.04 4.60
CA ASN A 68 -8.92 -5.69 4.69
C ASN A 68 -8.42 -6.05 3.28
N LEU A 69 -7.22 -5.61 2.95
CA LEU A 69 -6.56 -5.91 1.69
C LEU A 69 -5.41 -6.91 1.92
N TYR A 70 -5.12 -7.72 0.90
CA TYR A 70 -4.05 -8.71 0.96
C TYR A 70 -3.16 -8.61 -0.28
N ILE A 71 -1.84 -8.74 -0.13
CA ILE A 71 -0.88 -8.71 -1.25
C ILE A 71 0.20 -9.76 -1.06
N ASN A 72 -0.10 -10.99 -1.52
CA ASN A 72 0.73 -12.17 -1.25
C ASN A 72 1.53 -12.66 -2.48
N SER A 73 0.98 -12.51 -3.68
CA SER A 73 1.62 -12.92 -4.94
C SER A 73 0.88 -12.36 -6.14
N ALA A 74 1.42 -12.55 -7.34
CA ALA A 74 0.79 -12.19 -8.61
C ALA A 74 -0.60 -12.83 -8.86
N THR A 75 -0.95 -13.91 -8.16
CA THR A 75 -2.28 -14.55 -8.27
C THR A 75 -3.13 -14.36 -7.03
N ASP A 76 -2.59 -13.75 -5.99
CA ASP A 76 -3.18 -13.71 -4.66
C ASP A 76 -3.02 -12.33 -4.04
N PHE A 77 -3.80 -11.38 -4.57
CA PHE A 77 -3.82 -10.01 -4.09
C PHE A 77 -5.24 -9.44 -4.14
N CYS A 78 -5.42 -8.27 -3.55
CA CYS A 78 -6.65 -7.51 -3.64
C CYS A 78 -6.35 -6.08 -4.05
N LEU A 79 -7.38 -5.40 -4.54
CA LEU A 79 -7.40 -3.99 -4.85
C LEU A 79 -8.52 -3.32 -4.06
N TRP A 80 -8.33 -2.05 -3.75
CA TRP A 80 -9.42 -1.21 -3.29
C TRP A 80 -10.36 -0.91 -4.45
N GLY A 81 -11.66 -0.95 -4.19
CA GLY A 81 -12.70 -0.62 -5.16
C GLY A 81 -13.83 0.14 -4.49
N GLY A 82 -14.61 0.87 -5.29
CA GLY A 82 -15.76 1.60 -4.79
C GLY A 82 -16.78 0.69 -4.10
N PRO A 83 -17.52 1.22 -3.10
CA PRO A 83 -18.58 0.47 -2.42
C PRO A 83 -19.75 0.16 -3.37
N GLY A 84 -19.93 0.95 -4.43
CA GLY A 84 -21.02 0.82 -5.39
C GLY A 84 -22.38 1.16 -4.78
N PRO A 85 -23.48 1.01 -5.54
CA PRO A 85 -23.55 0.49 -6.90
C PRO A 85 -23.26 1.54 -7.99
N ALA A 86 -23.15 2.82 -7.64
CA ALA A 86 -22.74 3.85 -8.59
C ALA A 86 -21.23 3.81 -8.80
N ALA A 87 -20.79 4.06 -10.04
CA ALA A 87 -19.37 4.24 -10.32
C ALA A 87 -18.98 5.70 -10.08
N GLU A 88 -17.90 5.92 -9.33
CA GLU A 88 -17.46 7.23 -8.86
C GLU A 88 -15.95 7.44 -9.08
N GLY A 89 -15.45 8.66 -8.84
CA GLY A 89 -14.01 8.91 -8.85
C GLY A 89 -13.35 8.34 -7.61
N VAL A 90 -12.09 7.92 -7.68
CA VAL A 90 -11.42 7.30 -6.53
C VAL A 90 -11.39 8.27 -5.34
N GLY A 91 -11.01 9.53 -5.57
CA GLY A 91 -10.97 10.56 -4.52
C GLY A 91 -12.33 10.91 -3.91
N SER A 92 -13.46 10.58 -4.54
CA SER A 92 -14.79 10.82 -3.92
C SER A 92 -15.22 9.70 -2.97
N VAL A 93 -14.66 8.49 -3.13
CA VAL A 93 -15.02 7.30 -2.33
C VAL A 93 -13.84 6.78 -1.50
N GLU A 94 -12.69 7.46 -1.50
CA GLU A 94 -11.43 6.98 -0.92
C GLU A 94 -11.56 6.53 0.55
N GLN A 95 -12.42 7.17 1.34
CA GLN A 95 -12.63 6.85 2.75
C GLN A 95 -13.46 5.58 2.97
N GLU A 96 -14.22 5.16 1.97
CA GLU A 96 -15.23 4.10 2.05
C GLU A 96 -15.03 2.96 1.05
N VAL A 97 -13.91 2.95 0.34
CA VAL A 97 -13.55 1.82 -0.53
C VAL A 97 -13.49 0.51 0.26
N VAL A 98 -13.77 -0.58 -0.44
CA VAL A 98 -13.79 -1.95 0.07
C VAL A 98 -12.87 -2.85 -0.76
N SER A 99 -12.51 -4.01 -0.21
CA SER A 99 -11.52 -4.90 -0.80
C SER A 99 -12.13 -5.85 -1.85
N TYR A 100 -11.50 -5.91 -3.01
CA TYR A 100 -11.78 -6.86 -4.09
C TYR A 100 -10.55 -7.74 -4.33
N CYS A 101 -10.67 -9.04 -4.07
CA CYS A 101 -9.54 -9.96 -4.16
C CYS A 101 -9.60 -10.85 -5.40
N THR A 102 -8.42 -11.23 -5.90
CA THR A 102 -8.28 -12.22 -6.98
C THR A 102 -8.69 -13.62 -6.53
N LYS A 103 -8.67 -13.92 -5.23
CA LYS A 103 -9.06 -15.24 -4.69
C LYS A 103 -10.05 -15.14 -3.54
N SER A 104 -10.95 -16.12 -3.47
CA SER A 104 -11.88 -16.28 -2.35
C SER A 104 -11.20 -16.83 -1.09
N GLY A 105 -11.89 -16.70 0.05
CA GLY A 105 -11.38 -17.13 1.36
C GLY A 105 -11.06 -15.98 2.32
N ARG A 106 -11.18 -14.73 1.86
CA ARG A 106 -10.80 -13.52 2.63
C ARG A 106 -11.96 -12.75 3.24
N GLY A 107 -13.19 -13.18 2.96
CA GLY A 107 -14.36 -12.41 3.37
C GLY A 107 -14.65 -11.18 2.49
N THR A 108 -13.87 -10.96 1.44
CA THR A 108 -13.89 -9.78 0.57
C THR A 108 -14.79 -9.98 -0.64
N ARG A 109 -14.97 -8.91 -1.44
CA ARG A 109 -15.49 -9.04 -2.80
C ARG A 109 -14.47 -9.78 -3.67
N LEU A 110 -14.93 -10.38 -4.77
CA LEU A 110 -14.04 -10.94 -5.78
C LEU A 110 -13.89 -9.95 -6.92
N ILE A 111 -12.67 -9.81 -7.43
CA ILE A 111 -12.44 -9.10 -8.69
C ILE A 111 -13.19 -9.86 -9.79
N PRO A 112 -14.15 -9.23 -10.51
CA PRO A 112 -14.89 -9.91 -11.56
C PRO A 112 -13.96 -10.43 -12.66
N SER A 113 -14.27 -11.60 -13.21
CA SER A 113 -13.45 -12.21 -14.26
C SER A 113 -13.32 -11.28 -15.48
N GLY A 114 -12.11 -11.20 -16.04
CA GLY A 114 -11.80 -10.33 -17.17
C GLY A 114 -11.62 -8.85 -16.82
N THR A 115 -11.72 -8.46 -15.55
CA THR A 115 -11.40 -7.09 -15.08
C THR A 115 -9.93 -6.76 -15.31
N LEU A 116 -9.03 -7.58 -14.76
CA LEU A 116 -7.59 -7.38 -14.91
C LEU A 116 -7.15 -7.76 -16.33
N LYS A 117 -6.47 -6.84 -16.99
CA LYS A 117 -5.91 -7.00 -18.34
C LYS A 117 -4.41 -7.30 -18.32
N SER A 118 -3.71 -6.85 -17.29
CA SER A 118 -2.35 -7.27 -16.98
C SER A 118 -2.14 -7.35 -15.47
N VAL A 119 -1.10 -8.07 -15.07
CA VAL A 119 -0.60 -8.11 -13.70
C VAL A 119 0.92 -8.17 -13.77
N HIS A 120 1.59 -7.18 -13.21
CA HIS A 120 3.03 -7.17 -12.99
C HIS A 120 3.29 -7.16 -11.49
N PHE A 121 3.68 -8.30 -10.94
CA PHE A 121 4.01 -8.42 -9.52
C PHE A 121 5.53 -8.50 -9.33
N VAL A 122 6.07 -7.66 -8.45
CA VAL A 122 7.50 -7.65 -8.12
C VAL A 122 7.68 -7.82 -6.63
N LYS A 123 8.59 -8.71 -6.25
CA LYS A 123 9.09 -8.82 -4.88
C LYS A 123 10.52 -8.30 -4.81
N THR A 124 10.77 -7.38 -3.88
CA THR A 124 12.10 -6.81 -3.63
C THR A 124 12.56 -7.14 -2.20
N PRO A 125 13.77 -6.74 -1.80
CA PRO A 125 14.20 -6.82 -0.42
C PRO A 125 13.30 -6.04 0.57
N ASN A 126 12.81 -4.85 0.18
CA ASN A 126 12.09 -3.95 1.10
C ASN A 126 10.59 -3.77 0.80
N TYR A 127 10.04 -4.33 -0.28
CA TYR A 127 8.60 -4.26 -0.53
C TYR A 127 8.11 -5.39 -1.47
N VAL A 128 6.78 -5.52 -1.54
CA VAL A 128 6.12 -6.14 -2.69
C VAL A 128 5.26 -5.10 -3.39
N GLN A 129 5.17 -5.22 -4.70
CA GLN A 129 4.39 -4.33 -5.53
C GLN A 129 3.60 -5.13 -6.56
N VAL A 130 2.39 -4.67 -6.87
CA VAL A 130 1.61 -5.14 -8.00
C VAL A 130 1.11 -3.94 -8.79
N SER A 131 1.30 -3.94 -10.10
CA SER A 131 0.71 -2.97 -11.02
C SER A 131 0.02 -3.68 -12.18
N GLY A 132 -0.75 -2.92 -12.96
CA GLY A 132 -1.32 -3.43 -14.19
C GLY A 132 -2.41 -2.54 -14.77
N LEU A 133 -3.03 -3.08 -15.82
CA LEU A 133 -4.14 -2.48 -16.53
C LEU A 133 -5.43 -3.26 -16.25
N GLY A 134 -6.57 -2.60 -16.32
CA GLY A 134 -7.87 -3.18 -16.03
C GLY A 134 -9.05 -2.45 -16.67
N ASN A 135 -10.24 -2.97 -16.43
CA ASN A 135 -11.50 -2.24 -16.60
C ASN A 135 -12.14 -2.07 -15.22
N PHE A 136 -11.82 -0.98 -14.53
CA PHE A 136 -12.21 -0.78 -13.14
C PHE A 136 -13.59 -0.17 -12.96
N ALA A 137 -14.35 0.04 -14.04
CA ALA A 137 -15.81 0.16 -13.93
C ALA A 137 -16.43 -1.07 -13.23
N ASN A 138 -15.80 -2.24 -13.35
CA ASN A 138 -16.18 -3.46 -12.64
C ASN A 138 -15.93 -3.40 -11.12
N LEU A 139 -15.16 -2.41 -10.65
CA LEU A 139 -14.90 -2.08 -9.25
C LEU A 139 -15.54 -0.73 -8.87
N TYR A 140 -16.52 -0.27 -9.66
CA TYR A 140 -17.23 1.00 -9.46
C TYR A 140 -16.34 2.26 -9.53
N TYR A 141 -15.31 2.25 -10.38
CA TYR A 141 -14.59 3.47 -10.74
C TYR A 141 -15.08 4.03 -12.08
N SER A 142 -15.36 5.34 -12.09
CA SER A 142 -15.83 6.07 -13.26
C SER A 142 -14.66 6.61 -14.08
N SER A 143 -14.71 6.40 -15.40
CA SER A 143 -13.77 7.01 -16.35
C SER A 143 -13.73 8.54 -16.34
N SER A 144 -14.77 9.19 -15.82
CA SER A 144 -14.83 10.65 -15.71
C SER A 144 -14.53 11.16 -14.30
N GLY A 145 -14.32 10.26 -13.33
CA GLY A 145 -14.15 10.60 -11.92
C GLY A 145 -12.70 10.90 -11.52
N GLY A 146 -11.74 10.56 -12.39
CA GLY A 146 -10.31 10.65 -12.08
C GLY A 146 -9.80 9.48 -11.23
N GLY A 147 -8.47 9.35 -11.22
CA GLY A 147 -7.79 8.44 -10.31
C GLY A 147 -7.70 9.00 -8.90
N GLY A 148 -7.01 8.26 -8.03
CA GLY A 148 -6.79 8.69 -6.66
C GLY A 148 -5.80 7.81 -5.94
N GLU A 149 -5.34 8.37 -4.84
CA GLU A 149 -4.35 7.86 -3.92
C GLU A 149 -5.11 7.25 -2.71
N LEU A 150 -4.56 6.17 -2.14
CA LEU A 150 -5.09 5.44 -1.01
C LEU A 150 -3.93 4.93 -0.17
N ASP A 151 -3.93 5.26 1.13
CA ASP A 151 -2.86 4.90 2.05
C ASP A 151 -3.30 4.92 3.53
N PRO A 152 -2.42 4.59 4.49
CA PRO A 152 -2.77 4.58 5.91
C PRO A 152 -2.71 5.97 6.57
N HIS A 153 -2.21 7.01 5.89
CA HIS A 153 -1.91 8.35 6.42
C HIS A 153 -2.73 9.48 5.78
N GLY A 154 -3.97 9.20 5.37
CA GLY A 154 -4.88 10.23 4.86
C GLY A 154 -5.02 11.48 5.77
N PRO A 155 -5.64 12.58 5.31
CA PRO A 155 -5.53 13.92 5.91
C PRO A 155 -5.90 14.08 7.40
N ASP A 156 -6.63 13.12 7.96
CA ASP A 156 -7.04 13.07 9.36
C ASP A 156 -6.37 11.95 10.17
N GLU A 157 -5.32 11.36 9.61
CA GLU A 157 -4.49 10.31 10.20
C GLU A 157 -5.24 8.99 10.44
N LEU A 158 -6.42 8.80 9.83
CA LEU A 158 -7.24 7.59 9.95
C LEU A 158 -7.13 6.63 8.75
N GLY A 159 -6.41 7.06 7.70
CA GLY A 159 -6.27 6.38 6.42
C GLY A 159 -7.44 6.61 5.44
N ASN A 160 -7.19 6.31 4.18
CA ASN A 160 -8.10 6.35 3.03
C ASN A 160 -7.94 5.01 2.26
N PRO A 161 -8.72 3.96 2.59
CA PRO A 161 -9.90 3.97 3.44
C PRO A 161 -9.60 4.07 4.92
N ARG A 162 -10.57 4.67 5.64
CA ARG A 162 -10.53 4.70 7.10
C ARG A 162 -10.51 3.28 7.64
N GLY A 163 -9.55 2.97 8.50
CA GLY A 163 -9.41 1.61 9.05
C GLY A 163 -9.06 0.53 8.01
N GLY A 164 -8.46 0.93 6.87
CA GLY A 164 -7.90 0.01 5.90
C GLY A 164 -6.73 -0.78 6.48
N LEU A 165 -6.88 -2.10 6.57
CA LEU A 165 -5.80 -2.98 7.05
C LEU A 165 -5.21 -3.78 5.89
N VAL A 166 -3.90 -3.68 5.67
CA VAL A 166 -3.18 -4.46 4.65
C VAL A 166 -2.43 -5.62 5.29
N PHE A 167 -2.52 -6.80 4.67
CA PHE A 167 -1.84 -8.01 5.12
C PHE A 167 -1.03 -8.65 4.00
N SER A 168 0.12 -9.25 4.34
CA SER A 168 0.95 -9.97 3.38
C SER A 168 1.66 -11.16 4.02
N ASN A 169 1.85 -12.23 3.26
CA ASN A 169 2.73 -13.35 3.60
C ASN A 169 3.99 -13.43 2.73
N SER A 170 4.23 -12.42 1.89
CA SER A 170 5.35 -12.38 0.95
C SER A 170 6.72 -12.31 1.63
N PHE A 171 6.76 -11.91 2.90
CA PHE A 171 7.99 -11.61 3.66
C PHE A 171 8.47 -12.76 4.56
N GLY A 172 7.95 -13.98 4.36
CA GLY A 172 8.49 -15.20 4.99
C GLY A 172 8.10 -15.44 6.46
N LYS A 173 7.53 -14.45 7.16
CA LYS A 173 7.06 -14.57 8.55
C LYS A 173 5.63 -15.12 8.70
N GLY A 174 5.09 -15.74 7.65
CA GLY A 174 3.66 -16.03 7.61
C GLY A 174 2.85 -14.76 7.30
N LEU A 175 1.54 -14.81 7.50
CA LEU A 175 0.65 -13.68 7.18
C LEU A 175 0.70 -12.64 8.30
N MET A 176 1.17 -11.44 7.98
CA MET A 176 1.34 -10.32 8.92
C MET A 176 0.66 -9.06 8.41
N GLN A 177 0.32 -8.13 9.30
CA GLN A 177 -0.07 -6.78 8.89
C GLN A 177 1.15 -6.07 8.30
N VAL A 178 0.89 -5.27 7.27
CA VAL A 178 1.84 -4.35 6.67
C VAL A 178 1.28 -2.95 6.90
N HIS A 179 1.94 -2.16 7.74
CA HIS A 179 1.40 -0.87 8.13
C HIS A 179 1.68 0.21 7.10
N GLU A 180 2.83 0.18 6.43
CA GLU A 180 3.15 1.10 5.33
C GLU A 180 2.78 0.48 3.98
N TRP A 181 1.87 1.14 3.29
CA TRP A 181 1.43 0.76 1.96
C TRP A 181 0.90 2.00 1.24
N THR A 182 0.93 1.99 -0.09
CA THR A 182 0.25 3.02 -0.87
C THR A 182 -0.31 2.38 -2.14
N SER A 183 -1.44 2.90 -2.59
CA SER A 183 -2.20 2.36 -3.70
C SER A 183 -2.73 3.50 -4.54
N PHE A 184 -2.56 3.39 -5.85
CA PHE A 184 -3.21 4.29 -6.80
C PHE A 184 -4.12 3.48 -7.70
N MET A 185 -5.33 3.98 -7.87
CA MET A 185 -6.35 3.41 -8.74
C MET A 185 -6.81 4.49 -9.73
N ASP A 186 -7.08 4.10 -10.96
CA ASP A 186 -7.94 4.85 -11.87
C ASP A 186 -8.92 3.89 -12.57
N ASP A 187 -9.60 4.32 -13.63
CA ASP A 187 -10.57 3.50 -14.35
C ASP A 187 -9.94 2.38 -15.20
N SER A 188 -8.64 2.49 -15.48
CA SER A 188 -7.90 1.69 -16.47
C SER A 188 -6.57 1.12 -15.98
N SER A 189 -6.00 1.64 -14.89
CA SER A 189 -4.69 1.27 -14.35
C SER A 189 -4.70 1.21 -12.82
N TYR A 190 -3.73 0.49 -12.27
CA TYR A 190 -3.52 0.42 -10.83
C TYR A 190 -2.07 0.15 -10.48
N CYS A 191 -1.69 0.55 -9.28
CA CYS A 191 -0.49 0.08 -8.62
C CYS A 191 -0.73 0.04 -7.11
N LEU A 192 -0.14 -0.94 -6.44
CA LEU A 192 -0.19 -1.12 -4.99
C LEU A 192 1.17 -1.62 -4.53
N ARG A 193 1.73 -0.95 -3.53
CA ARG A 193 2.97 -1.36 -2.87
C ARG A 193 2.73 -1.52 -1.37
N ALA A 194 3.35 -2.53 -0.78
CA ALA A 194 3.31 -2.80 0.65
C ALA A 194 4.73 -3.07 1.16
N CYS A 195 5.12 -2.37 2.22
CA CYS A 195 6.47 -2.36 2.77
C CYS A 195 6.45 -2.92 4.19
N PRO A 196 7.08 -4.08 4.46
CA PRO A 196 7.05 -4.69 5.77
C PRO A 196 7.74 -3.77 6.79
N ASP A 197 7.23 -3.78 8.03
CA ASP A 197 7.75 -2.96 9.13
C ASP A 197 9.28 -3.05 9.23
N SER A 198 9.93 -1.90 9.05
CA SER A 198 11.37 -1.69 9.10
C SER A 198 11.65 -0.18 9.18
N ASP A 199 12.90 0.19 9.46
CA ASP A 199 13.33 1.60 9.48
C ASP A 199 13.16 2.31 8.12
N MET A 200 12.97 1.56 7.03
CA MET A 200 12.80 2.07 5.67
C MET A 200 11.38 1.88 5.12
N ALA A 201 10.45 1.32 5.90
CA ALA A 201 9.11 0.99 5.41
C ALA A 201 8.38 2.23 4.87
N TYR A 202 8.42 3.33 5.63
CA TYR A 202 7.83 4.60 5.22
C TYR A 202 8.48 5.14 3.94
N GLU A 203 9.82 5.15 3.85
CA GLU A 203 10.51 5.72 2.70
C GLU A 203 10.25 4.95 1.39
N TYR A 204 10.09 3.62 1.44
CA TYR A 204 9.78 2.83 0.25
C TYR A 204 8.29 2.84 -0.14
N CYS A 205 7.39 3.08 0.81
CA CYS A 205 5.95 3.20 0.55
C CYS A 205 5.45 4.64 0.49
N LYS A 206 6.38 5.60 0.53
CA LYS A 206 6.12 7.03 0.44
C LYS A 206 5.35 7.40 -0.81
N ASN A 207 4.37 8.28 -0.63
CA ASN A 207 3.42 8.79 -1.62
C ASN A 207 3.34 10.32 -1.49
N ILE A 208 4.18 11.06 -2.22
CA ILE A 208 4.19 12.55 -2.16
C ILE A 208 3.73 13.19 -3.47
N TYR A 209 3.22 12.38 -4.39
CA TYR A 209 2.78 12.76 -5.72
C TYR A 209 1.39 12.22 -6.01
N ASP A 210 0.41 12.77 -5.33
CA ASP A 210 -0.97 12.28 -5.34
C ASP A 210 -1.58 12.41 -6.74
N GLU A 211 -1.30 13.51 -7.45
CA GLU A 211 -1.81 13.76 -8.81
C GLU A 211 -0.97 13.09 -9.91
N LEU A 212 0.34 12.87 -9.69
CA LEU A 212 1.21 12.23 -10.69
C LEU A 212 1.10 10.69 -10.72
N GLY A 213 0.61 10.07 -9.64
CA GLY A 213 0.18 8.67 -9.62
C GLY A 213 1.28 7.62 -9.71
N CYS A 214 0.94 6.45 -10.27
CA CYS A 214 1.77 5.24 -10.27
C CYS A 214 3.19 5.46 -10.80
N ASN A 215 3.33 6.13 -11.95
CA ASN A 215 4.62 6.26 -12.61
C ASN A 215 5.65 7.04 -11.76
N PHE A 216 5.20 7.89 -10.84
CA PHE A 216 6.08 8.71 -10.00
C PHE A 216 6.31 8.12 -8.61
N ASN A 217 5.29 7.50 -8.00
CA ASN A 217 5.42 6.91 -6.66
C ASN A 217 5.89 5.44 -6.71
N MET A 218 5.48 4.71 -7.74
CA MET A 218 5.72 3.28 -7.92
C MET A 218 6.23 2.97 -9.34
N PRO A 219 7.38 3.50 -9.76
CA PRO A 219 7.84 3.34 -11.13
C PRO A 219 8.01 1.85 -11.49
N THR A 220 7.39 1.46 -12.59
CA THR A 220 7.55 0.17 -13.27
C THR A 220 7.91 0.42 -14.72
N ASP A 221 8.37 -0.63 -15.41
CA ASP A 221 8.27 -0.62 -16.87
C ASP A 221 6.79 -0.48 -17.27
N PRO A 222 6.48 0.13 -18.43
CA PRO A 222 5.11 0.32 -18.87
C PRO A 222 4.32 -1.00 -18.88
N ASP A 223 3.19 -1.02 -18.18
CA ASP A 223 2.32 -2.19 -18.17
C ASP A 223 1.70 -2.44 -19.55
N HIS A 224 1.65 -3.71 -19.94
CA HIS A 224 1.14 -4.14 -21.24
C HIS A 224 -0.02 -5.13 -21.10
N ALA A 225 -1.15 -4.85 -21.74
CA ALA A 225 -2.31 -5.74 -21.73
C ALA A 225 -1.94 -7.14 -22.26
N GLY A 226 -2.38 -8.18 -21.55
CA GLY A 226 -2.06 -9.57 -21.83
C GLY A 226 -0.80 -10.09 -21.11
N VAL A 227 -0.04 -9.22 -20.45
CA VAL A 227 1.11 -9.61 -19.63
C VAL A 227 0.67 -9.92 -18.21
N PHE A 228 0.97 -11.13 -17.75
CA PHE A 228 0.67 -11.61 -16.41
C PHE A 228 1.93 -12.29 -15.87
N GLU A 229 2.63 -11.63 -14.96
CA GLU A 229 3.93 -12.09 -14.51
C GLU A 229 4.22 -11.81 -13.03
N SER A 230 5.16 -12.59 -12.51
CA SER A 230 5.72 -12.47 -11.18
C SER A 230 7.24 -12.45 -11.30
N CYS A 231 7.88 -11.40 -10.79
CA CYS A 231 9.31 -11.17 -10.85
C CYS A 231 9.92 -10.98 -9.45
N GLU A 232 11.24 -11.12 -9.36
CA GLU A 232 12.04 -10.48 -8.33
C GLU A 232 12.55 -9.14 -8.87
N GLY A 233 12.89 -8.20 -7.99
CA GLY A 233 13.43 -6.91 -8.41
C GLY A 233 14.30 -6.24 -7.36
N ASP A 234 15.09 -5.28 -7.82
CA ASP A 234 15.83 -4.37 -6.95
C ASP A 234 14.87 -3.37 -6.28
N ASP A 235 15.30 -2.78 -5.17
CA ASP A 235 14.54 -1.71 -4.54
C ASP A 235 14.50 -0.47 -5.44
N ALA A 236 13.37 0.24 -5.39
CA ALA A 236 13.22 1.50 -6.12
C ALA A 236 14.02 2.61 -5.47
N GLU A 237 14.40 3.60 -6.28
CA GLU A 237 14.86 4.87 -5.72
C GLU A 237 13.75 5.51 -4.87
N ILE A 238 14.12 6.12 -3.74
CA ILE A 238 13.17 6.75 -2.81
C ILE A 238 12.38 7.84 -3.53
N VAL A 239 11.05 7.81 -3.34
CA VAL A 239 10.12 8.70 -4.01
C VAL A 239 10.50 10.16 -3.74
N GLY A 240 10.63 10.88 -4.83
CA GLY A 240 10.88 12.31 -4.87
C GLY A 240 12.27 12.81 -4.53
N VAL A 241 13.21 11.93 -4.22
CA VAL A 241 14.61 12.30 -3.99
C VAL A 241 15.38 12.31 -5.31
N TYR A 242 15.68 13.48 -5.87
CA TYR A 242 16.43 13.62 -7.12
C TYR A 242 17.88 14.03 -6.87
N THR A 243 18.81 13.44 -7.62
CA THR A 243 20.22 13.84 -7.61
C THR A 243 20.58 14.48 -8.95
N THR A 244 20.86 15.78 -8.94
CA THR A 244 21.29 16.53 -10.14
C THR A 244 22.68 17.10 -9.92
N ASN A 245 23.64 16.72 -10.77
CA ASN A 245 25.04 17.16 -10.67
C ASN A 245 25.68 16.95 -9.28
N GLY A 246 25.32 15.86 -8.60
CA GLY A 246 25.81 15.54 -7.26
C GLY A 246 25.08 16.23 -6.10
N THR A 247 24.09 17.09 -6.40
CA THR A 247 23.24 17.72 -5.38
C THR A 247 21.94 16.94 -5.23
N VAL A 248 21.63 16.53 -4.00
CA VAL A 248 20.37 15.87 -3.64
C VAL A 248 19.31 16.93 -3.33
N SER A 249 18.13 16.77 -3.91
CA SER A 249 16.97 17.65 -3.71
C SER A 249 15.69 16.81 -3.66
N THR A 250 14.69 17.27 -2.92
CA THR A 250 13.35 16.68 -2.96
C THR A 250 12.43 17.55 -3.80
N PHE A 251 11.75 16.96 -4.79
CA PHE A 251 10.66 17.64 -5.50
C PHE A 251 9.34 17.35 -4.78
N TYR A 252 8.51 18.37 -4.61
CA TYR A 252 7.16 18.24 -4.07
C TYR A 252 6.16 18.72 -5.11
N GLU A 253 5.06 17.99 -5.30
CA GLU A 253 4.04 18.31 -6.30
C GLU A 253 3.51 19.74 -6.17
N SER A 254 3.36 20.22 -4.94
CA SER A 254 2.92 21.59 -4.63
C SER A 254 3.79 22.69 -5.25
N GLN A 255 5.05 22.41 -5.59
CA GLN A 255 5.95 23.38 -6.23
C GLN A 255 5.51 23.72 -7.66
N THR A 256 4.73 22.86 -8.32
CA THR A 256 4.16 23.12 -9.65
C THR A 256 3.27 24.37 -9.66
N SER A 257 2.56 24.62 -8.55
CA SER A 257 1.74 25.84 -8.38
C SER A 257 2.56 27.14 -8.43
N THR A 258 3.86 27.05 -8.16
CA THR A 258 4.83 28.15 -8.25
C THR A 258 5.62 28.16 -9.55
N GLY A 259 5.26 27.31 -10.51
CA GLY A 259 5.88 27.22 -11.84
C GLY A 259 7.12 26.33 -11.92
N VAL A 260 7.43 25.55 -10.88
CA VAL A 260 8.51 24.55 -10.95
C VAL A 260 8.05 23.41 -11.86
N PRO A 261 8.78 23.10 -12.95
CA PRO A 261 8.42 21.99 -13.82
C PRO A 261 8.49 20.65 -13.10
N VAL A 262 7.55 19.75 -13.41
CA VAL A 262 7.59 18.37 -12.94
C VAL A 262 8.83 17.68 -13.53
N PRO A 263 9.71 17.08 -12.71
CA PRO A 263 10.85 16.32 -13.21
C PRO A 263 10.39 15.06 -13.95
N SER A 264 11.29 14.42 -14.68
CA SER A 264 10.98 13.09 -15.23
C SER A 264 10.75 12.10 -14.09
N ALA A 265 9.79 11.18 -14.30
CA ALA A 265 9.62 10.02 -13.44
C ALA A 265 10.94 9.26 -13.29
N LYS A 266 11.15 8.69 -12.11
CA LYS A 266 12.32 7.86 -11.83
C LYS A 266 12.29 6.58 -12.67
N PRO A 267 13.45 6.02 -13.04
CA PRO A 267 13.48 4.78 -13.80
C PRO A 267 12.87 3.62 -13.00
N ALA A 268 12.28 2.67 -13.72
CA ALA A 268 11.86 1.42 -13.14
C ALA A 268 13.07 0.66 -12.54
N PRO A 269 12.92 0.03 -11.37
CA PRO A 269 13.97 -0.83 -10.82
C PRO A 269 14.21 -2.03 -11.74
N ALA A 270 15.44 -2.54 -11.75
CA ALA A 270 15.74 -3.74 -12.51
C ALA A 270 14.95 -4.94 -11.98
N THR A 271 14.34 -5.71 -12.87
CA THR A 271 13.64 -6.94 -12.55
C THR A 271 14.41 -8.16 -13.03
N SER A 272 14.19 -9.30 -12.37
CA SER A 272 14.81 -10.57 -12.69
C SER A 272 13.89 -11.74 -12.33
N GLN A 273 14.24 -12.95 -12.78
CA GLN A 273 13.50 -14.19 -12.47
C GLN A 273 12.00 -14.10 -12.77
N CYS A 274 11.61 -13.33 -13.79
CA CYS A 274 10.23 -13.16 -14.19
C CYS A 274 9.64 -14.47 -14.70
N SER A 275 8.45 -14.80 -14.19
CA SER A 275 7.68 -15.97 -14.57
C SER A 275 6.28 -15.55 -14.98
N THR A 276 5.87 -15.95 -16.18
CA THR A 276 4.53 -15.66 -16.71
C THR A 276 3.51 -16.68 -16.22
N PHE A 277 2.27 -16.25 -16.04
CA PHE A 277 1.16 -17.15 -15.71
C PHE A 277 -0.09 -16.84 -16.55
N ALA A 278 -0.98 -17.83 -16.68
CA ALA A 278 -2.24 -17.61 -17.38
C ALA A 278 -3.22 -16.82 -16.52
N SER A 279 -3.94 -15.87 -17.10
CA SER A 279 -4.98 -15.09 -16.40
C SER A 279 -6.07 -15.96 -15.76
N SER A 280 -6.28 -17.19 -16.24
CA SER A 280 -7.17 -18.19 -15.64
C SER A 280 -6.76 -18.65 -14.24
N MET A 281 -5.54 -18.33 -13.78
CA MET A 281 -5.11 -18.56 -12.40
C MET A 281 -5.73 -17.56 -11.41
N LEU A 282 -6.33 -16.48 -11.91
CA LEU A 282 -7.12 -15.52 -11.14
C LEU A 282 -8.54 -16.07 -10.94
N GLY A 283 -9.17 -15.76 -9.80
CA GLY A 283 -10.53 -16.17 -9.46
C GLY A 283 -10.66 -17.48 -8.69
N GLY A 284 -9.55 -18.09 -8.25
CA GLY A 284 -9.53 -19.33 -7.48
C GLY A 284 -9.99 -19.20 -6.03
N SER A 285 -10.06 -20.32 -5.31
CA SER A 285 -10.32 -20.35 -3.86
C SER A 285 -9.08 -20.74 -3.07
N LEU A 286 -8.87 -20.11 -1.91
CA LEU A 286 -7.76 -20.43 -1.01
C LEU A 286 -8.12 -21.57 -0.06
N ALA A 287 -7.28 -22.61 -0.03
CA ALA A 287 -7.27 -23.57 1.06
C ALA A 287 -6.51 -22.96 2.26
N HIS A 288 -7.20 -22.75 3.39
CA HIS A 288 -6.63 -22.22 4.63
C HIS A 288 -5.95 -20.83 4.51
N PRO A 289 -6.68 -19.78 4.14
CA PRO A 289 -6.14 -18.44 3.88
C PRO A 289 -5.34 -17.81 5.04
N PHE A 290 -5.51 -18.32 6.26
CA PHE A 290 -4.89 -17.80 7.49
C PHE A 290 -3.94 -18.81 8.19
N GLN A 291 -3.52 -19.89 7.52
CA GLN A 291 -2.79 -21.01 8.17
C GLN A 291 -1.47 -20.62 8.85
N LYS A 292 -0.88 -19.47 8.50
CA LYS A 292 0.38 -18.96 9.06
C LYS A 292 0.27 -17.53 9.62
N ALA A 293 -0.89 -17.11 10.10
CA ALA A 293 -0.98 -15.83 10.80
C ALA A 293 -0.28 -15.94 12.17
N THR A 294 0.99 -15.52 12.27
CA THR A 294 1.80 -15.61 13.50
C THR A 294 1.30 -14.59 14.52
N LEU A 295 1.05 -15.06 15.74
CA LEU A 295 0.86 -14.21 16.92
C LEU A 295 2.24 -13.85 17.47
N GLU A 296 2.84 -12.73 17.08
CA GLU A 296 3.91 -12.14 17.88
C GLU A 296 3.30 -11.26 18.98
N THR A 297 2.95 -11.93 20.07
CA THR A 297 2.89 -11.51 21.48
C THR A 297 2.58 -10.04 21.82
N ALA A 298 1.38 -9.83 22.35
CA ALA A 298 1.17 -8.85 23.42
C ALA A 298 1.98 -9.28 24.67
N LEU A 299 3.01 -8.50 24.98
CA LEU A 299 3.73 -8.29 26.24
C LEU A 299 3.94 -9.46 27.23
N SER A 300 5.23 -9.69 27.49
CA SER A 300 5.82 -10.33 28.68
C SER A 300 5.13 -9.94 29.99
N LEU A 301 4.64 -10.94 30.76
CA LEU A 301 5.02 -11.25 32.14
C LEU A 301 4.17 -12.44 32.65
N GLY A 302 4.81 -13.52 33.09
CA GLY A 302 4.17 -14.54 33.93
C GLY A 302 4.43 -16.00 33.56
N SER A 303 5.69 -16.43 33.55
CA SER A 303 6.04 -17.85 33.62
C SER A 303 5.56 -18.47 34.92
N SER A 304 4.85 -19.61 34.87
CA SER A 304 5.29 -20.83 35.58
C SER A 304 4.34 -22.03 35.38
N SER A 305 4.96 -23.14 34.95
CA SER A 305 4.68 -24.56 35.31
C SER A 305 3.36 -25.19 34.85
N SER A 306 3.25 -26.46 34.47
CA SER A 306 4.17 -27.57 34.22
C SER A 306 3.30 -28.66 33.58
N PHE A 307 3.72 -29.25 32.46
CA PHE A 307 3.08 -30.44 31.91
C PHE A 307 3.90 -31.67 32.30
N SER A 308 3.29 -32.58 33.05
CA SER A 308 3.83 -33.92 33.30
C SER A 308 2.86 -34.97 32.77
N SER A 309 3.45 -36.02 32.22
CA SER A 309 2.91 -37.06 31.36
C SER A 309 2.46 -38.33 32.09
N LYS A 310 1.67 -39.16 31.39
CA LYS A 310 1.29 -40.59 31.61
C LYS A 310 0.10 -40.78 32.58
N GLN A 311 -0.85 -41.70 32.40
CA GLN A 311 -0.79 -43.06 31.84
C GLN A 311 -2.20 -43.61 31.48
N LYS A 312 -2.17 -44.63 30.60
CA LYS A 312 -3.18 -45.57 30.09
C LYS A 312 -4.19 -46.16 31.08
N THR A 313 -5.38 -46.51 30.57
CA THR A 313 -6.08 -47.78 30.84
C THR A 313 -6.89 -48.27 29.61
N SER A 314 -6.84 -49.59 29.41
CA SER A 314 -7.56 -50.46 28.45
C SER A 314 -9.06 -50.62 28.82
N SER A 315 -10.01 -51.15 28.03
CA SER A 315 -10.03 -52.31 27.11
C SER A 315 -11.38 -52.44 26.34
N SER A 316 -11.33 -53.10 25.16
CA SER A 316 -12.32 -54.06 24.55
C SER A 316 -13.75 -53.61 24.17
N SER A 317 -14.45 -54.07 23.13
CA SER A 317 -14.21 -54.84 21.88
C SER A 317 -15.59 -55.14 21.23
N SER A 318 -15.73 -55.06 19.89
CA SER A 318 -16.58 -55.89 18.98
C SER A 318 -16.69 -55.14 17.63
N SER A 319 -16.03 -55.56 16.55
CA SER A 319 -16.32 -56.68 15.63
C SER A 319 -17.64 -56.53 14.87
N TRP A 320 -17.56 -56.27 13.56
CA TRP A 320 -18.14 -57.10 12.49
C TRP A 320 -17.51 -56.80 11.13
N SER A 321 -17.23 -57.85 10.38
CA SER A 321 -16.82 -57.86 8.98
C SER A 321 -17.76 -58.79 8.23
N SER A 322 -18.14 -58.44 7.00
CA SER A 322 -18.01 -59.23 5.74
C SER A 322 -19.09 -58.93 4.68
N SER A 323 -18.60 -58.56 3.48
CA SER A 323 -18.95 -58.93 2.08
C SER A 323 -20.29 -59.65 1.77
N SER A 324 -20.98 -59.53 0.62
CA SER A 324 -20.54 -59.52 -0.79
C SER A 324 -21.73 -59.37 -1.79
N SER A 325 -21.47 -58.69 -2.93
CA SER A 325 -21.83 -58.95 -4.35
C SER A 325 -23.25 -59.04 -4.96
N SER A 326 -23.34 -58.43 -6.17
CA SER A 326 -24.16 -58.72 -7.40
C SER A 326 -25.64 -58.30 -7.43
N SER A 327 -26.30 -57.85 -8.52
CA SER A 327 -25.98 -57.47 -9.92
C SER A 327 -27.28 -56.95 -10.63
N SER A 328 -27.12 -56.35 -11.81
CA SER A 328 -28.08 -56.16 -12.95
C SER A 328 -29.22 -55.12 -12.83
N SER A 329 -29.19 -54.02 -13.62
CA SER A 329 -29.86 -53.79 -14.95
C SER A 329 -31.21 -53.06 -14.77
N SER A 330 -31.71 -52.08 -15.54
CA SER A 330 -31.45 -51.57 -16.89
C SER A 330 -32.34 -50.32 -17.15
N SER A 331 -31.78 -49.35 -17.88
CA SER A 331 -32.34 -48.71 -19.10
C SER A 331 -33.44 -47.62 -19.09
N SER A 332 -33.31 -46.78 -20.14
CA SER A 332 -34.23 -45.81 -20.77
C SER A 332 -34.15 -44.37 -20.22
N SER A 333 -34.08 -43.29 -21.03
CA SER A 333 -34.14 -43.13 -22.51
C SER A 333 -33.83 -41.67 -22.91
N SER A 334 -33.47 -41.50 -24.20
CA SER A 334 -33.77 -40.37 -25.13
C SER A 334 -33.12 -38.99 -24.85
N SER A 335 -32.61 -38.21 -25.82
CA SER A 335 -32.64 -38.26 -27.30
C SER A 335 -31.83 -37.08 -27.91
N SER A 336 -31.30 -37.26 -29.13
CA SER A 336 -31.21 -36.30 -30.30
C SER A 336 -30.57 -34.91 -30.12
N SER A 337 -29.83 -34.26 -31.04
CA SER A 337 -29.38 -34.46 -32.44
C SER A 337 -28.43 -33.30 -32.83
N MET A 338 -27.46 -33.55 -33.75
CA MET A 338 -27.02 -32.81 -34.97
C MET A 338 -27.13 -31.25 -35.01
N SER A 339 -26.27 -30.38 -35.59
CA SER A 339 -25.20 -30.38 -36.63
C SER A 339 -24.38 -29.08 -36.46
N SER A 340 -23.05 -29.05 -36.65
CA SER A 340 -22.32 -28.52 -37.82
C SER A 340 -22.94 -27.34 -38.60
N ASP A 341 -22.25 -26.18 -38.60
CA ASP A 341 -21.96 -25.43 -39.83
C ASP A 341 -20.64 -24.63 -39.68
N SER A 342 -19.93 -24.51 -40.80
CA SER A 342 -18.62 -23.91 -41.00
C SER A 342 -18.80 -22.57 -41.70
N SER A 343 -17.89 -21.61 -41.49
CA SER A 343 -17.49 -20.67 -42.54
C SER A 343 -16.19 -19.96 -42.15
N ALA A 344 -15.15 -20.25 -42.93
CA ALA A 344 -13.92 -19.48 -43.01
C ALA A 344 -14.02 -18.52 -44.21
N SER A 345 -13.41 -17.34 -44.10
CA SER A 345 -12.77 -16.65 -45.23
C SER A 345 -11.76 -15.60 -44.71
N ALA A 346 -10.54 -15.70 -45.24
CA ALA A 346 -9.45 -14.74 -45.19
C ALA A 346 -9.77 -13.53 -46.11
N ALA A 347 -9.02 -12.43 -46.28
CA ALA A 347 -7.62 -12.10 -46.01
C ALA A 347 -7.39 -10.57 -46.24
N LEU A 348 -6.29 -10.05 -45.69
CA LEU A 348 -5.38 -9.00 -46.22
C LEU A 348 -5.86 -7.54 -46.46
N GLY A 349 -5.07 -6.58 -45.97
CA GLY A 349 -5.14 -5.18 -46.44
C GLY A 349 -4.37 -4.15 -45.60
N ASN A 350 -3.09 -3.99 -45.89
CA ASN A 350 -2.13 -2.97 -45.43
C ASN A 350 -2.64 -1.51 -45.55
N SER A 351 -2.27 -0.61 -44.62
CA SER A 351 -1.70 0.75 -44.85
C SER A 351 -1.92 1.73 -43.66
N SER A 352 -0.82 2.17 -43.03
CA SER A 352 -0.64 3.54 -42.51
C SER A 352 0.00 4.37 -43.65
N PRO A 353 -0.05 5.73 -43.73
CA PRO A 353 0.40 6.64 -42.66
C PRO A 353 -0.26 8.05 -42.58
N THR A 354 0.30 8.87 -41.68
CA THR A 354 0.42 10.34 -41.67
C THR A 354 -0.76 11.24 -41.22
N SER A 355 -0.60 11.76 -40.00
CA SER A 355 -0.51 13.20 -39.62
C SER A 355 -1.43 14.22 -40.29
N SER A 356 -2.17 14.97 -39.47
CA SER A 356 -2.34 16.42 -39.63
C SER A 356 -2.67 17.06 -38.28
N TYR A 357 -1.85 18.01 -37.90
CA TYR A 357 -2.11 19.05 -36.91
C TYR A 357 -3.36 19.82 -37.31
N ASP A 358 -4.22 20.19 -36.37
CA ASP A 358 -4.93 21.44 -36.52
C ASP A 358 -5.12 22.18 -35.21
N THR A 359 -4.86 23.47 -35.32
CA THR A 359 -4.72 24.46 -34.27
C THR A 359 -6.02 25.24 -34.21
N MET A 360 -6.67 25.34 -33.05
CA MET A 360 -7.59 26.46 -32.82
C MET A 360 -7.43 27.01 -31.40
N ALA A 361 -6.52 27.98 -31.32
CA ALA A 361 -6.66 29.09 -30.40
C ALA A 361 -7.81 29.99 -30.89
N THR A 362 -8.75 30.36 -30.01
CA THR A 362 -9.38 31.69 -30.05
C THR A 362 -9.83 32.08 -28.65
N SER A 363 -9.27 33.20 -28.23
CA SER A 363 -9.52 33.98 -27.03
C SER A 363 -10.98 34.36 -26.82
N ARG A 364 -11.40 34.47 -25.56
CA ARG A 364 -12.28 35.57 -25.11
C ARG A 364 -11.86 36.06 -23.72
N GLN A 365 -11.37 37.29 -23.72
CA GLN A 365 -11.33 38.18 -22.56
C GLN A 365 -12.75 38.42 -22.05
N SER A 366 -12.91 38.42 -20.73
CA SER A 366 -13.84 39.31 -20.05
C SER A 366 -13.13 39.90 -18.84
N THR A 367 -13.03 41.22 -18.91
CA THR A 367 -12.66 42.17 -17.87
C THR A 367 -13.59 42.05 -16.67
N ASP A 368 -13.07 42.10 -15.45
CA ASP A 368 -13.69 42.88 -14.39
C ASP A 368 -12.64 43.40 -13.41
N SER A 369 -12.68 44.72 -13.25
CA SER A 369 -11.90 45.50 -12.29
C SER A 369 -12.78 45.77 -11.08
N MET A 370 -12.31 45.50 -9.86
CA MET A 370 -12.64 46.32 -8.70
C MET A 370 -11.48 46.37 -7.71
N ALA A 371 -11.18 47.59 -7.29
CA ALA A 371 -10.12 47.97 -6.36
C ALA A 371 -10.63 48.01 -4.91
N SER A 372 -9.68 48.21 -3.98
CA SER A 372 -9.78 48.50 -2.52
C SER A 372 -10.01 47.25 -1.65
N THR A 373 -9.31 47.00 -0.53
CA THR A 373 -8.74 47.92 0.46
C THR A 373 -7.67 47.18 1.31
N GLN A 374 -6.61 47.89 1.71
CA GLN A 374 -5.70 47.45 2.78
C GLN A 374 -6.43 47.41 4.13
N SER A 375 -6.23 46.34 4.90
CA SER A 375 -6.59 46.31 6.32
C SER A 375 -5.66 45.35 7.07
N SER A 376 -4.83 45.94 7.91
CA SER A 376 -3.98 45.30 8.93
C SER A 376 -4.83 44.76 10.07
N SER A 377 -4.66 43.49 10.44
CA SER A 377 -5.27 42.90 11.63
C SER A 377 -4.23 42.09 12.41
N SER A 378 -3.93 42.54 13.62
CA SER A 378 -3.18 41.83 14.65
C SER A 378 -3.89 40.51 15.06
N PRO A 379 -3.16 39.49 15.56
CA PRO A 379 -3.76 38.21 15.89
C PRO A 379 -4.58 38.26 17.20
N LEU A 380 -5.81 37.77 17.12
CA LEU A 380 -6.65 37.43 18.27
C LEU A 380 -6.19 36.10 18.88
N LEU A 381 -6.10 36.05 20.21
CA LEU A 381 -5.74 34.87 20.99
C LEU A 381 -6.90 33.87 20.99
N ASN A 382 -6.66 32.64 20.53
CA ASN A 382 -7.59 31.53 20.60
C ASN A 382 -7.42 30.82 21.97
N LEU A 383 -8.47 30.79 22.79
CA LEU A 383 -8.51 30.11 24.09
C LEU A 383 -9.30 28.79 23.96
N ASP A 384 -8.73 27.69 24.43
CA ASP A 384 -9.44 26.41 24.58
C ASP A 384 -10.21 26.34 25.92
N SER A 385 -11.18 25.43 26.03
CA SER A 385 -12.17 25.22 27.10
C SER A 385 -11.61 24.91 28.50
N LYS A 386 -10.31 25.11 28.72
CA LYS A 386 -9.63 25.03 30.02
C LYS A 386 -8.71 26.23 30.35
N GLY A 387 -8.79 27.35 29.61
CA GLY A 387 -8.27 28.64 30.07
C GLY A 387 -6.74 28.78 30.23
N HIS A 388 -5.93 28.07 29.45
CA HIS A 388 -4.47 28.23 29.44
C HIS A 388 -3.98 28.96 28.17
N ALA A 389 -3.16 29.99 28.33
CA ALA A 389 -2.53 30.72 27.22
C ALA A 389 -1.32 29.95 26.67
N LYS A 390 -1.30 29.65 25.36
CA LYS A 390 -0.09 29.17 24.66
C LYS A 390 0.76 30.38 24.28
N GLY A 391 1.96 30.51 24.87
CA GLY A 391 2.98 31.47 24.44
C GLY A 391 3.61 31.06 23.10
N PRO A 392 4.26 31.99 22.37
CA PRO A 392 4.86 31.67 21.07
C PRO A 392 6.10 30.78 21.26
N ILE A 393 6.19 29.72 20.45
CA ILE A 393 7.40 28.93 20.29
C ILE A 393 8.37 29.77 19.44
N LEU A 394 9.48 30.19 20.06
CA LEU A 394 10.58 30.87 19.39
C LEU A 394 11.32 29.85 18.51
N VAL A 395 11.05 29.87 17.20
CA VAL A 395 11.84 29.13 16.21
C VAL A 395 13.10 29.95 15.93
N ILE A 396 14.24 29.50 16.43
CA ILE A 396 15.55 30.07 16.10
C ILE A 396 15.99 29.49 14.75
N PRO A 397 16.21 30.31 13.70
CA PRO A 397 16.70 29.81 12.42
C PRO A 397 18.13 29.26 12.59
N THR A 398 18.37 28.08 12.01
CA THR A 398 19.63 27.33 12.04
C THR A 398 20.84 28.08 11.47
N THR A 399 20.65 29.25 10.88
CA THR A 399 21.73 30.14 10.41
C THR A 399 22.48 30.86 11.53
N ILE A 400 21.91 30.98 12.75
CA ILE A 400 22.60 31.60 13.90
C ILE A 400 23.53 30.61 14.60
N LEU A 401 23.30 29.30 14.48
CA LEU A 401 24.14 28.28 15.10
C LEU A 401 25.49 28.11 14.37
N VAL A 402 25.53 28.39 13.06
CA VAL A 402 26.76 28.32 12.25
C VAL A 402 27.70 29.51 12.51
N ALA A 403 27.16 30.68 12.83
CA ALA A 403 27.97 31.87 13.14
C ALA A 403 28.68 31.77 14.51
N ALA A 404 28.10 31.06 15.49
CA ALA A 404 28.71 30.87 16.81
C ALA A 404 29.88 29.87 16.78
N LEU A 405 29.86 28.91 15.86
CA LEU A 405 30.94 27.91 15.69
C LEU A 405 32.17 28.47 14.96
N ALA A 406 32.01 29.50 14.11
CA ALA A 406 33.12 30.13 13.41
C ALA A 406 33.97 31.07 14.30
N ALA A 407 33.40 31.61 15.38
CA ALA A 407 34.11 32.51 16.30
C ALA A 407 34.98 31.78 17.34
N ALA A 408 34.81 30.46 17.51
CA ALA A 408 35.58 29.66 18.46
C ALA A 408 36.91 29.10 17.91
N PHE A 409 37.20 29.31 16.62
CA PHE A 409 38.44 28.84 15.97
C PHE A 409 39.47 29.95 15.70
N CYS A 410 39.23 31.17 16.15
CA CYS A 410 40.21 32.26 16.14
C CYS A 410 40.29 32.90 17.53
N LEU A 411 41.00 32.25 18.45
CA LEU A 411 41.73 32.87 19.58
C LEU A 411 42.65 31.85 20.24
#